data_AF-A0A178EYS5-F1
#
_entry.id   AF-A0A178EYS5-F1
#
_cell.length_a   1.000
_cell.length_b   1.000
_cell.length_c   1.000
_cell.angle_alpha   90.00
_cell.angle_beta   90.00
_cell.angle_gamma   90.00
#
_symmetry.space_group_name_H-M   'P 1'
#
loop_
_entity.id
_entity.type
_entity.pdbx_description
1 polymer ?
#
loop_
_entity_poly.entity_id
_entity_poly.type
_entity_poly.pdbx_seq_one_letter_code
_entity_poly.pdbx_strand_id
1 'polypeptide(L)'
;MTGAGNIGRLHKKDVIISTATLFVVCWIAAIARAYIRLRVQKQFSWDDLFLAIAFCCLSIALAVFYVIAIDKMYLTLAVQYGETSGITLPPNIIQITFDYQKWIQVTTVMLWLAVMSVKFSFLALFKNLVKGILPLSRYWWVVTILNIGVLGYGSVVTHISCPYYYTLKNAICLTPSGQRRVSAFLFIHLALDLLGDVLIRLIWTVRVRRMQKLGLSLSLCLTILMSIVTIIRGAGVYYKGLVDTNWETYWVIICAEIGICLAAATCFRSFFIARKEYRAISVQKHSRYRWEDRWYCMGSDLFKRRVVADEIPRSLSRQATRLPQLKVKTTTSQPTGITALPRLPSPHFSPISELMTSPQSSVFILD
;
A
#
# COMPACT_ATOMS: atom_id res chain seq x y z
N MET A 1 -5.45 -39.93 -7.92
CA MET A 1 -4.81 -38.65 -7.53
C MET A 1 -4.20 -38.65 -6.11
N THR A 2 -4.32 -39.72 -5.33
CA THR A 2 -3.93 -39.75 -3.90
C THR A 2 -2.43 -39.66 -3.59
N GLY A 3 -1.54 -40.01 -4.54
CA GLY A 3 -0.07 -39.96 -4.33
C GLY A 3 0.59 -38.59 -4.53
N ALA A 4 0.01 -37.69 -5.33
CA ALA A 4 0.69 -36.46 -5.77
C ALA A 4 0.86 -35.37 -4.69
N GLY A 5 0.25 -35.53 -3.52
CA GLY A 5 0.23 -34.50 -2.47
C GLY A 5 1.56 -34.29 -1.73
N ASN A 6 2.50 -35.23 -1.86
CA ASN A 6 3.77 -35.22 -1.12
C ASN A 6 4.99 -34.91 -2.02
N ILE A 7 4.77 -34.45 -3.26
CA ILE A 7 5.85 -34.25 -4.24
C ILE A 7 6.37 -32.82 -4.20
N GLY A 8 7.70 -32.66 -4.25
CA GLY A 8 8.39 -31.37 -4.21
C GLY A 8 8.70 -30.88 -2.80
N ARG A 9 9.19 -29.63 -2.69
CA ARG A 9 9.70 -29.07 -1.42
C ARG A 9 8.61 -28.70 -0.41
N LEU A 10 7.36 -28.52 -0.85
CA LEU A 10 6.22 -28.19 0.00
C LEU A 10 5.07 -29.14 -0.28
N HIS A 11 4.60 -29.88 0.73
CA HIS A 11 3.44 -30.74 0.56
C HIS A 11 2.15 -29.95 0.36
N LYS A 12 1.22 -30.50 -0.44
CA LYS A 12 -0.07 -29.86 -0.77
C LYS A 12 -0.87 -29.48 0.47
N LYS A 13 -0.89 -30.35 1.49
CA LYS A 13 -1.66 -30.13 2.73
C LYS A 13 -1.10 -28.95 3.52
N ASP A 14 0.22 -28.88 3.67
CA ASP A 14 0.90 -27.86 4.47
C ASP A 14 0.69 -26.47 3.87
N VAL A 15 0.78 -26.36 2.53
CA VAL A 15 0.44 -25.14 1.77
C VAL A 15 -1.01 -24.72 2.01
N ILE A 16 -1.98 -25.62 1.84
CA ILE A 16 -3.40 -25.29 2.04
C ILE A 16 -3.66 -24.81 3.47
N ILE A 17 -3.08 -25.48 4.48
CA ILE A 17 -3.30 -25.14 5.88
C ILE A 17 -2.71 -23.76 6.22
N SER A 18 -1.48 -23.46 5.78
CA SER A 18 -0.84 -22.18 6.11
C SER A 18 -1.50 -20.99 5.41
N THR A 19 -1.84 -21.12 4.12
CA THR A 19 -2.53 -20.02 3.40
C THR A 19 -3.99 -19.89 3.85
N ALA A 20 -4.72 -20.98 4.11
CA ALA A 20 -6.10 -20.88 4.58
C ALA A 20 -6.20 -20.24 5.98
N THR A 21 -5.27 -20.55 6.90
CA THR A 21 -5.24 -19.93 8.23
C THR A 21 -4.91 -18.45 8.17
N LEU A 22 -3.92 -18.03 7.36
CA LEU A 22 -3.61 -16.62 7.13
C LEU A 22 -4.73 -15.86 6.43
N PHE A 23 -5.44 -16.48 5.47
CA PHE A 23 -6.61 -15.88 4.83
C PHE A 23 -7.75 -15.61 5.82
N VAL A 24 -8.00 -16.50 6.79
CA VAL A 24 -8.96 -16.26 7.88
C VAL A 24 -8.54 -15.06 8.74
N VAL A 25 -7.25 -14.93 9.06
CA VAL A 25 -6.73 -13.75 9.77
C VAL A 25 -6.91 -12.47 8.94
N CYS A 26 -6.68 -12.53 7.62
CA CYS A 26 -6.94 -11.41 6.70
C CYS A 26 -8.43 -10.99 6.71
N TRP A 27 -9.35 -11.96 6.67
CA TRP A 27 -10.80 -11.72 6.77
C TRP A 27 -11.16 -10.99 8.07
N ILE A 28 -10.68 -11.49 9.22
CA ILE A 28 -10.93 -10.89 10.53
C ILE A 28 -10.36 -9.46 10.58
N ALA A 29 -9.14 -9.25 10.09
CA ALA A 29 -8.48 -7.95 10.07
C ALA A 29 -9.21 -6.94 9.14
N ALA A 30 -9.68 -7.38 7.97
CA ALA A 30 -10.44 -6.57 7.03
C ALA A 30 -11.81 -6.16 7.61
N ILE A 31 -12.56 -7.11 8.19
CA ILE A 31 -13.85 -6.83 8.86
C ILE A 31 -13.65 -5.87 10.04
N ALA A 32 -12.66 -6.12 10.91
CA ALA A 32 -12.40 -5.28 12.07
C ALA A 32 -12.03 -3.84 11.66
N ARG A 33 -11.24 -3.67 10.59
CA ARG A 33 -10.93 -2.35 10.02
C ARG A 33 -12.18 -1.67 9.46
N ALA A 34 -12.97 -2.38 8.65
CA ALA A 34 -14.20 -1.84 8.06
C ALA A 34 -15.18 -1.36 9.14
N TYR A 35 -15.39 -2.18 10.18
CA TYR A 35 -16.21 -1.85 11.33
C TYR A 35 -15.73 -0.57 12.04
N ILE A 36 -14.43 -0.46 12.34
CA ILE A 36 -13.86 0.73 12.99
C ILE A 36 -14.10 2.00 12.16
N ARG A 37 -13.86 1.94 10.85
CA ARG A 37 -13.99 3.15 10.00
C ARG A 37 -15.45 3.56 9.79
N LEU A 38 -16.35 2.61 9.54
CA LEU A 38 -17.78 2.87 9.41
C LEU A 38 -18.39 3.43 10.70
N ARG A 39 -18.01 2.91 11.87
CA ARG A 39 -18.58 3.33 13.15
C ARG A 39 -17.97 4.60 13.72
N VAL A 40 -16.65 4.78 13.58
CA VAL A 40 -15.92 5.85 14.30
C VAL A 40 -15.54 7.01 13.38
N GLN A 41 -14.98 6.74 12.21
CA GLN A 41 -14.41 7.80 11.36
C GLN A 41 -15.46 8.43 10.43
N LYS A 42 -16.48 7.67 10.00
CA LYS A 42 -17.55 8.12 9.08
C LYS A 42 -17.05 8.81 7.79
N GLN A 43 -15.79 8.60 7.43
CA GLN A 43 -15.15 9.17 6.25
C GLN A 43 -14.50 8.05 5.45
N PHE A 44 -14.84 7.98 4.16
CA PHE A 44 -14.25 7.03 3.23
C PHE A 44 -12.90 7.56 2.77
N SER A 45 -11.84 6.77 2.90
CA SER A 45 -10.49 7.15 2.49
C SER A 45 -10.02 6.33 1.29
N TRP A 46 -9.21 6.93 0.42
CA TRP A 46 -8.57 6.22 -0.70
C TRP A 46 -7.77 4.99 -0.25
N ASP A 47 -7.17 5.07 0.95
CA ASP A 47 -6.50 3.96 1.64
C ASP A 47 -7.43 2.75 1.89
N ASP A 48 -8.72 2.96 2.14
CA ASP A 48 -9.68 1.86 2.30
C ASP A 48 -10.11 1.25 0.97
N LEU A 49 -10.23 2.07 -0.08
CA LEU A 49 -10.56 1.60 -1.42
C LEU A 49 -9.46 0.68 -1.94
N PHE A 50 -8.19 1.09 -1.83
CA PHE A 50 -7.05 0.25 -2.24
C PHE A 50 -6.95 -1.03 -1.40
N LEU A 51 -7.22 -1.00 -0.10
CA LEU A 51 -7.21 -2.22 0.70
C LEU A 51 -8.39 -3.15 0.38
N ALA A 52 -9.58 -2.61 0.10
CA ALA A 52 -10.72 -3.40 -0.34
C ALA A 52 -10.47 -4.06 -1.71
N ILE A 53 -9.88 -3.34 -2.67
CA ILE A 53 -9.44 -3.89 -3.95
C ILE A 53 -8.41 -5.01 -3.72
N ALA A 54 -7.41 -4.79 -2.85
CA ALA A 54 -6.40 -5.79 -2.55
C ALA A 54 -7.01 -7.09 -2.00
N PHE A 55 -7.95 -6.95 -1.06
CA PHE A 55 -8.66 -8.07 -0.44
C PHE A 55 -9.57 -8.83 -1.42
N CYS A 56 -10.28 -8.12 -2.31
CA CYS A 56 -11.06 -8.74 -3.38
C CYS A 56 -10.16 -9.50 -4.37
N CYS A 57 -9.05 -8.90 -4.83
CA CYS A 57 -8.08 -9.55 -5.70
C CYS A 57 -7.46 -10.81 -5.06
N LEU A 58 -7.05 -10.74 -3.79
CA LEU A 58 -6.55 -11.90 -3.04
C LEU A 58 -7.62 -13.00 -2.93
N SER A 59 -8.86 -12.65 -2.60
CA SER A 59 -9.95 -13.62 -2.44
C SER A 59 -10.27 -14.34 -3.75
N ILE A 60 -10.29 -13.63 -4.88
CA ILE A 60 -10.48 -14.21 -6.21
C ILE A 60 -9.28 -15.10 -6.58
N ALA A 61 -8.05 -14.64 -6.34
CA ALA A 61 -6.84 -15.42 -6.62
C ALA A 61 -6.81 -16.73 -5.82
N LEU A 62 -7.08 -16.70 -4.52
CA LEU A 62 -7.13 -17.88 -3.67
C LEU A 62 -8.26 -18.85 -4.08
N ALA A 63 -9.44 -18.35 -4.44
CA ALA A 63 -10.52 -19.18 -4.94
C ALA A 63 -10.12 -19.94 -6.22
N VAL A 64 -9.52 -19.24 -7.20
CA VAL A 64 -8.99 -19.87 -8.44
C VAL A 64 -7.85 -20.84 -8.13
N PHE A 65 -6.95 -20.48 -7.20
CA PHE A 65 -5.82 -21.30 -6.80
C PHE A 65 -6.27 -22.63 -6.19
N TYR A 66 -7.16 -22.60 -5.20
CA TYR A 66 -7.63 -23.81 -4.51
C TYR A 66 -8.54 -24.69 -5.39
N VAL A 67 -9.39 -24.10 -6.24
CA VAL A 67 -10.36 -24.87 -7.04
C VAL A 67 -9.75 -25.43 -8.33
N ILE A 68 -8.81 -24.70 -8.97
CA ILE A 68 -8.35 -25.02 -10.33
C ILE A 68 -6.84 -25.26 -10.40
N ALA A 69 -6.03 -24.40 -9.78
CA ALA A 69 -4.59 -24.42 -10.00
C ALA A 69 -3.87 -25.52 -9.22
N ILE A 70 -4.23 -25.73 -7.94
CA ILE A 70 -3.41 -26.52 -7.00
C ILE A 70 -3.23 -27.98 -7.41
N ASP A 71 -4.28 -28.67 -7.86
CA ASP A 71 -4.17 -30.08 -8.30
C ASP A 71 -3.35 -30.21 -9.59
N LYS A 72 -3.51 -29.26 -10.53
CA LYS A 72 -2.73 -29.25 -11.77
C LYS A 72 -1.26 -28.93 -11.49
N MET A 73 -0.99 -27.99 -10.57
CA MET A 73 0.35 -27.59 -10.13
C MET A 73 1.16 -28.79 -9.60
N TYR A 74 0.62 -29.52 -8.63
CA TYR A 74 1.29 -30.71 -8.07
C TYR A 74 1.46 -31.84 -9.10
N LEU A 75 0.49 -32.02 -10.01
CA LEU A 75 0.62 -32.98 -11.12
C LEU A 75 1.74 -32.58 -12.09
N THR A 76 1.83 -31.30 -12.48
CA THR A 76 2.91 -30.82 -13.36
C THR A 76 4.28 -30.92 -12.72
N LEU A 77 4.37 -30.72 -11.39
CA LEU A 77 5.62 -30.85 -10.65
C LEU A 77 6.13 -32.31 -10.60
N ALA A 78 5.22 -33.27 -10.41
CA ALA A 78 5.54 -34.70 -10.48
C ALA A 78 6.12 -35.11 -11.84
N VAL A 79 5.57 -34.57 -12.93
CA VAL A 79 6.10 -34.78 -14.28
C VAL A 79 7.47 -34.11 -14.46
N GLN A 80 7.66 -32.88 -13.94
CA GLN A 80 8.94 -32.16 -14.05
C GLN A 80 10.11 -32.81 -13.30
N TYR A 81 9.87 -33.40 -12.12
CA TYR A 81 10.92 -34.11 -11.36
C TYR A 81 11.04 -35.59 -11.72
N GLY A 82 10.18 -36.13 -12.61
CA GLY A 82 10.16 -37.56 -12.94
C GLY A 82 9.66 -38.47 -11.81
N GLU A 83 9.16 -37.89 -10.72
CA GLU A 83 8.65 -38.59 -9.52
C GLU A 83 7.21 -39.08 -9.78
N THR A 84 7.05 -39.97 -10.76
CA THR A 84 5.74 -40.49 -11.21
C THR A 84 5.33 -41.81 -10.53
N SER A 85 6.10 -42.29 -9.56
CA SER A 85 5.86 -43.51 -8.80
C SER A 85 4.49 -43.48 -8.11
N GLY A 86 3.55 -44.31 -8.62
CA GLY A 86 2.18 -44.40 -8.10
C GLY A 86 1.18 -43.39 -8.70
N ILE A 87 1.55 -42.65 -9.76
CA ILE A 87 0.65 -41.73 -10.47
C ILE A 87 0.36 -42.26 -11.87
N THR A 88 -0.88 -42.65 -12.13
CA THR A 88 -1.37 -42.89 -13.50
C THR A 88 -1.44 -41.55 -14.24
N LEU A 89 -0.52 -41.32 -15.19
CA LEU A 89 -0.56 -40.12 -16.03
C LEU A 89 -1.81 -40.16 -16.92
N PRO A 90 -2.69 -39.15 -16.88
CA PRO A 90 -3.81 -39.07 -17.82
C PRO A 90 -3.28 -38.78 -19.24
N PRO A 91 -3.88 -39.35 -20.30
CA PRO A 91 -3.43 -39.14 -21.68
C PRO A 91 -3.47 -37.65 -22.11
N ASN A 92 -4.32 -36.84 -21.45
CA ASN A 92 -4.49 -35.42 -21.73
C ASN A 92 -3.53 -34.48 -20.96
N ILE A 93 -2.38 -35.00 -20.47
CA ILE A 93 -1.44 -34.24 -19.63
C ILE A 93 -0.95 -32.92 -20.25
N ILE A 94 -0.80 -32.88 -21.58
CA ILE A 94 -0.38 -31.69 -22.33
C ILE A 94 -1.45 -30.58 -22.22
N GLN A 95 -2.72 -30.93 -22.43
CA GLN A 95 -3.84 -29.98 -22.32
C GLN A 95 -4.03 -29.49 -20.88
N ILE A 96 -3.89 -30.38 -19.89
CA ILE A 96 -3.92 -30.04 -18.47
C ILE A 96 -2.82 -29.02 -18.12
N THR A 97 -1.63 -29.17 -18.71
CA THR A 97 -0.50 -28.26 -18.51
C THR A 97 -0.76 -26.88 -19.13
N PHE A 98 -1.37 -26.79 -20.32
CA PHE A 98 -1.73 -25.51 -20.94
C PHE A 98 -2.82 -24.77 -20.16
N ASP A 99 -3.85 -25.48 -19.70
CA ASP A 99 -4.86 -24.89 -18.81
C ASP A 99 -4.22 -24.39 -17.51
N TYR A 100 -3.32 -25.18 -16.92
CA TYR A 100 -2.59 -24.79 -15.71
C TYR A 100 -1.81 -23.49 -15.92
N GLN A 101 -1.01 -23.39 -17.00
CA GLN A 101 -0.25 -22.18 -17.34
C GLN A 101 -1.17 -20.94 -17.43
N LYS A 102 -2.33 -21.07 -18.07
CA LYS A 102 -3.33 -19.99 -18.14
C LYS A 102 -3.85 -19.58 -16.76
N TRP A 103 -4.29 -20.54 -15.95
CA TRP A 103 -4.91 -20.25 -14.65
C TRP A 103 -3.90 -19.76 -13.59
N ILE A 104 -2.69 -20.31 -13.56
CA ILE A 104 -1.64 -19.84 -12.65
C ILE A 104 -1.21 -18.41 -13.01
N GLN A 105 -1.12 -18.07 -14.30
CA GLN A 105 -0.81 -16.71 -14.75
C GLN A 105 -1.89 -15.69 -14.34
N VAL A 106 -3.18 -16.01 -14.51
CA VAL A 106 -4.29 -15.19 -14.01
C VAL A 106 -4.23 -15.02 -12.50
N THR A 107 -3.92 -16.09 -11.77
CA THR A 107 -3.75 -16.08 -10.30
C THR A 107 -2.59 -15.17 -9.89
N THR A 108 -1.43 -15.29 -10.52
CA THR A 108 -0.24 -14.46 -10.27
C THR A 108 -0.50 -12.98 -10.55
N VAL A 109 -1.20 -12.63 -11.65
CA VAL A 109 -1.58 -11.23 -11.93
C VAL A 109 -2.54 -10.68 -10.87
N MET A 110 -3.50 -11.48 -10.38
CA MET A 110 -4.41 -11.06 -9.30
C MET A 110 -3.69 -10.89 -7.95
N LEU A 111 -2.74 -11.78 -7.61
CA LEU A 111 -1.90 -11.63 -6.42
C LEU A 111 -0.97 -10.42 -6.53
N TRP A 112 -0.41 -10.16 -7.71
CA TRP A 112 0.40 -8.99 -7.99
C TRP A 112 -0.41 -7.69 -7.81
N LEU A 113 -1.63 -7.64 -8.35
CA LEU A 113 -2.59 -6.55 -8.13
C LEU A 113 -2.90 -6.37 -6.64
N ALA A 114 -3.07 -7.46 -5.88
CA ALA A 114 -3.29 -7.38 -4.44
C ALA A 114 -2.09 -6.77 -3.69
N VAL A 115 -0.87 -7.26 -3.94
CA VAL A 115 0.37 -6.73 -3.33
C VAL A 115 0.58 -5.27 -3.69
N MET A 116 0.41 -4.89 -4.96
CA MET A 116 0.56 -3.49 -5.39
C MET A 116 -0.53 -2.58 -4.83
N SER A 117 -1.78 -3.04 -4.76
CA SER A 117 -2.86 -2.27 -4.14
C SER A 117 -2.60 -2.04 -2.64
N VAL A 118 -1.99 -2.99 -1.93
CA VAL A 118 -1.45 -2.74 -0.58
C VAL A 118 -0.41 -1.61 -0.61
N LYS A 119 0.59 -1.62 -1.50
CA LYS A 119 1.59 -0.53 -1.59
C LYS A 119 0.94 0.84 -1.88
N PHE A 120 -0.09 0.90 -2.75
CA PHE A 120 -0.85 2.13 -3.00
C PHE A 120 -1.67 2.61 -1.80
N SER A 121 -2.22 1.70 -0.98
CA SER A 121 -2.83 2.01 0.33
C SER A 121 -1.85 2.81 1.20
N PHE A 122 -0.62 2.31 1.33
CA PHE A 122 0.44 2.98 2.11
C PHE A 122 0.88 4.32 1.53
N LEU A 123 1.03 4.42 0.21
CA LEU A 123 1.32 5.70 -0.45
C LEU A 123 0.18 6.72 -0.23
N ALA A 124 -1.08 6.30 -0.26
CA ALA A 124 -2.23 7.16 0.04
C ALA A 124 -2.24 7.64 1.51
N LEU A 125 -1.93 6.76 2.47
CA LEU A 125 -1.76 7.13 3.88
C LEU A 125 -0.62 8.14 4.05
N PHE A 126 0.52 7.93 3.37
CA PHE A 126 1.66 8.83 3.43
C PHE A 126 1.40 10.21 2.80
N LYS A 127 0.62 10.28 1.70
CA LYS A 127 0.19 11.54 1.07
C LYS A 127 -0.50 12.49 2.08
N ASN A 128 -1.36 11.94 2.93
CA ASN A 128 -2.08 12.71 3.95
C ASN A 128 -1.12 13.26 5.02
N LEU A 129 -0.05 12.54 5.34
CA LEU A 129 0.95 12.92 6.34
C LEU A 129 1.91 14.01 5.84
N VAL A 130 2.18 14.03 4.53
CA VAL A 130 3.13 14.93 3.85
C VAL A 130 2.50 16.26 3.41
N LYS A 131 1.17 16.35 3.41
CA LYS A 131 0.41 17.53 2.99
C LYS A 131 0.90 18.79 3.71
N GLY A 132 1.56 19.69 2.97
CA GLY A 132 2.19 20.91 3.48
C GLY A 132 3.68 21.05 3.15
N ILE A 133 4.39 19.98 2.77
CA ILE A 133 5.83 20.02 2.44
C ILE A 133 6.03 19.81 0.94
N LEU A 134 6.21 20.91 0.19
CA LEU A 134 6.36 20.92 -1.27
C LEU A 134 7.41 19.93 -1.84
N PRO A 135 8.68 19.90 -1.39
CA PRO A 135 9.67 18.98 -1.96
C PRO A 135 9.33 17.50 -1.72
N LEU A 136 8.73 17.18 -0.57
CA LEU A 136 8.34 15.82 -0.21
C LEU A 136 7.09 15.37 -0.97
N SER A 137 6.18 16.31 -1.29
CA SER A 137 5.04 16.07 -2.18
C SER A 137 5.49 15.74 -3.63
N ARG A 138 6.55 16.37 -4.14
CA ARG A 138 7.15 16.00 -5.44
C ARG A 138 7.74 14.59 -5.41
N TYR A 139 8.52 14.26 -4.37
CA TYR A 139 9.11 12.93 -4.22
C TYR A 139 8.01 11.84 -4.13
N TRP A 140 6.92 12.10 -3.41
CA TRP A 140 5.76 11.20 -3.35
C TRP A 140 5.17 10.91 -4.75
N TRP A 141 5.04 11.94 -5.61
CA TRP A 141 4.60 11.74 -6.99
C TRP A 141 5.57 10.86 -7.79
N VAL A 142 6.88 11.09 -7.68
CA VAL A 142 7.90 10.27 -8.37
C VAL A 142 7.79 8.79 -7.96
N VAL A 143 7.70 8.49 -6.65
CA VAL A 143 7.56 7.10 -6.18
C VAL A 143 6.21 6.50 -6.58
N THR A 144 5.14 7.29 -6.59
CA THR A 144 3.81 6.81 -7.04
C THR A 144 3.83 6.45 -8.53
N ILE A 145 4.40 7.31 -9.39
CA ILE A 145 4.55 7.04 -10.83
C ILE A 145 5.43 5.82 -11.06
N LEU A 146 6.54 5.68 -10.32
CA LEU A 146 7.41 4.50 -10.41
C LEU A 146 6.67 3.22 -10.03
N ASN A 147 5.90 3.21 -8.94
CA ASN A 147 5.11 2.04 -8.54
C ASN A 147 3.99 1.72 -9.55
N ILE A 148 3.40 2.72 -10.22
CA ILE A 148 2.45 2.50 -11.33
C ILE A 148 3.16 1.83 -12.52
N GLY A 149 4.37 2.28 -12.86
CA GLY A 149 5.20 1.65 -13.88
C GLY A 149 5.57 0.20 -13.55
N VAL A 150 5.94 -0.08 -12.29
CA VAL A 150 6.25 -1.44 -11.81
C VAL A 150 5.00 -2.33 -11.79
N LEU A 151 3.82 -1.81 -11.40
CA LEU A 151 2.55 -2.54 -11.53
C LEU A 151 2.28 -2.93 -12.99
N GLY A 152 2.40 -1.98 -13.93
CA GLY A 152 2.21 -2.22 -15.36
C GLY A 152 3.20 -3.24 -15.92
N TYR A 153 4.49 -3.08 -15.61
CA TYR A 153 5.55 -4.01 -15.98
C TYR A 153 5.27 -5.43 -15.45
N GLY A 154 4.98 -5.58 -14.16
CA GLY A 154 4.68 -6.88 -13.55
C GLY A 154 3.43 -7.55 -14.13
N SER A 155 2.44 -6.77 -14.56
CA SER A 155 1.27 -7.30 -15.27
C SER A 155 1.65 -7.82 -16.67
N VAL A 156 2.36 -7.01 -17.45
CA VAL A 156 2.74 -7.32 -18.84
C VAL A 156 3.79 -8.43 -18.95
N VAL A 157 4.78 -8.47 -18.05
CA VAL A 157 5.91 -9.41 -18.10
C VAL A 157 5.45 -10.87 -17.95
N THR A 158 4.36 -11.13 -17.21
CA THR A 158 3.78 -12.48 -17.12
C THR A 158 3.27 -12.98 -18.48
N HIS A 159 2.70 -12.10 -19.31
CA HIS A 159 2.25 -12.42 -20.67
C HIS A 159 3.40 -12.52 -21.69
N ILE A 160 4.45 -11.70 -21.55
CA ILE A 160 5.61 -11.73 -22.45
C ILE A 160 6.52 -12.93 -22.18
N SER A 161 6.60 -13.41 -20.94
CA SER A 161 7.51 -14.50 -20.55
C SER A 161 7.25 -15.83 -21.29
N CYS A 162 5.99 -16.12 -21.64
CA CYS A 162 5.63 -17.20 -22.54
C CYS A 162 4.38 -16.79 -23.36
N PRO A 163 4.55 -16.23 -24.58
CA PRO A 163 3.45 -15.63 -25.34
C PRO A 163 2.63 -16.66 -26.14
N TYR A 164 3.06 -17.93 -26.15
CA TYR A 164 2.39 -19.00 -26.88
C TYR A 164 1.32 -19.63 -25.97
N TYR A 165 0.11 -19.81 -26.50
CA TYR A 165 -0.97 -20.54 -25.86
C TYR A 165 -1.44 -21.64 -26.82
N TYR A 166 -1.79 -22.82 -26.29
CA TYR A 166 -2.33 -23.96 -27.04
C TYR A 166 -1.47 -24.48 -28.21
N THR A 167 -0.17 -24.20 -28.25
CA THR A 167 0.73 -24.63 -29.33
C THR A 167 1.87 -25.50 -28.77
N LEU A 168 2.40 -26.48 -29.52
CA LEU A 168 3.62 -27.21 -29.10
C LEU A 168 4.81 -26.28 -28.82
N LYS A 169 4.84 -25.07 -29.41
CA LYS A 169 5.82 -24.01 -29.14
C LYS A 169 5.85 -23.56 -27.66
N ASN A 170 4.80 -23.83 -26.87
CA ASN A 170 4.82 -23.65 -25.41
C ASN A 170 5.93 -24.46 -24.72
N ALA A 171 6.31 -25.63 -25.27
CA ALA A 171 7.40 -26.45 -24.73
C ALA A 171 8.78 -25.75 -24.84
N ILE A 172 8.92 -24.73 -25.70
CA ILE A 172 10.12 -23.89 -25.78
C ILE A 172 10.32 -23.09 -24.47
N CYS A 173 9.24 -22.73 -23.77
CA CYS A 173 9.32 -22.09 -22.45
C CYS A 173 9.84 -23.05 -21.35
N LEU A 174 9.68 -24.37 -21.53
CA LEU A 174 10.22 -25.41 -20.66
C LEU A 174 11.67 -25.79 -21.01
N THR A 175 12.17 -25.40 -22.19
CA THR A 175 13.57 -25.59 -22.60
C THR A 175 14.50 -24.74 -21.71
N PRO A 176 15.74 -25.17 -21.37
CA PRO A 176 16.65 -24.41 -20.51
C PRO A 176 16.91 -22.96 -20.97
N SER A 177 16.91 -22.71 -22.28
CA SER A 177 17.02 -21.36 -22.85
C SER A 177 15.78 -20.49 -22.59
N GLY A 178 14.58 -21.08 -22.54
CA GLY A 178 13.34 -20.44 -22.11
C GLY A 178 13.32 -20.19 -20.60
N GLN A 179 13.68 -21.19 -19.81
CA GLN A 179 13.76 -21.08 -18.35
C GLN A 179 14.70 -19.95 -17.90
N ARG A 180 15.87 -19.79 -18.54
CA ARG A 180 16.81 -18.68 -18.27
C ARG A 180 16.23 -17.30 -18.57
N ARG A 181 15.31 -17.17 -19.54
CA ARG A 181 14.59 -15.91 -19.82
C ARG A 181 13.52 -15.64 -18.77
N VAL A 182 12.73 -16.65 -18.42
CA VAL A 182 11.70 -16.55 -17.37
C VAL A 182 12.35 -16.15 -16.04
N SER A 183 13.42 -16.84 -15.62
CA SER A 183 14.10 -16.50 -14.37
C SER A 183 14.70 -15.10 -14.38
N ALA A 184 15.30 -14.64 -15.49
CA ALA A 184 15.77 -13.27 -15.63
C ALA A 184 14.64 -12.24 -15.44
N PHE A 185 13.47 -12.46 -16.04
CA PHE A 185 12.30 -11.61 -15.81
C PHE A 185 11.81 -11.65 -14.36
N LEU A 186 11.80 -12.82 -13.71
CA LEU A 186 11.46 -12.96 -12.29
C LEU A 186 12.43 -12.18 -11.38
N PHE A 187 13.74 -12.23 -11.65
CA PHE A 187 14.73 -11.44 -10.90
C PHE A 187 14.61 -9.93 -11.14
N ILE A 188 14.33 -9.48 -12.37
CA ILE A 188 14.05 -8.06 -12.64
C ILE A 188 12.79 -7.61 -11.90
N HIS A 189 11.73 -8.44 -11.93
CA HIS A 189 10.48 -8.18 -11.22
C HIS A 189 10.68 -8.10 -9.70
N LEU A 190 11.52 -8.99 -9.14
CA LEU A 190 11.95 -8.98 -7.75
C LEU A 190 12.73 -7.70 -7.39
N ALA A 191 13.70 -7.32 -8.23
CA ALA A 191 14.53 -6.15 -8.01
C ALA A 191 13.72 -4.85 -8.07
N LEU A 192 12.74 -4.75 -8.97
CA LEU A 192 11.81 -3.61 -9.05
C LEU A 192 10.90 -3.52 -7.82
N ASP A 193 10.41 -4.66 -7.31
CA ASP A 193 9.59 -4.70 -6.09
C ASP A 193 10.37 -4.23 -4.85
N LEU A 194 11.62 -4.72 -4.70
CA LEU A 194 12.56 -4.29 -3.65
C LEU A 194 12.98 -2.83 -3.80
N LEU A 195 13.22 -2.35 -5.03
CA LEU A 195 13.52 -0.95 -5.29
C LEU A 195 12.35 -0.06 -4.86
N GLY A 196 11.10 -0.46 -5.14
CA GLY A 196 9.90 0.22 -4.66
C GLY A 196 9.86 0.33 -3.12
N ASP A 197 10.16 -0.75 -2.40
CA ASP A 197 10.24 -0.74 -0.94
C ASP A 197 11.38 0.15 -0.42
N VAL A 198 12.58 0.05 -1.01
CA VAL A 198 13.75 0.86 -0.63
C VAL A 198 13.49 2.35 -0.87
N LEU A 199 12.81 2.73 -1.96
CA LEU A 199 12.39 4.12 -2.20
C LEU A 199 11.40 4.60 -1.14
N ILE A 200 10.42 3.77 -0.75
CA ILE A 200 9.48 4.10 0.34
C ILE A 200 10.23 4.25 1.67
N ARG A 201 11.29 3.46 1.94
CA ARG A 201 12.17 3.65 3.11
C ARG A 201 13.11 4.86 2.99
N LEU A 202 13.56 5.22 1.80
CA LEU A 202 14.50 6.33 1.60
C LEU A 202 13.85 7.69 1.82
N ILE A 203 12.57 7.84 1.44
CA ILE A 203 11.68 8.95 1.84
C ILE A 203 11.80 9.26 3.34
N TRP A 204 11.99 8.21 4.14
CA TRP A 204 11.85 8.26 5.58
C TRP A 204 13.13 8.62 6.31
N THR A 205 14.25 7.98 5.95
CA THR A 205 15.56 8.27 6.55
C THR A 205 15.91 9.76 6.51
N VAL A 206 15.45 10.48 5.47
CA VAL A 206 15.83 11.86 5.19
C VAL A 206 15.16 12.92 6.09
N ARG A 207 13.99 12.68 6.72
CA ARG A 207 13.24 13.82 7.32
C ARG A 207 12.28 13.58 8.50
N VAL A 208 12.54 12.62 9.39
CA VAL A 208 11.69 12.41 10.59
C VAL A 208 11.85 13.52 11.65
N ARG A 209 10.90 14.47 11.69
CA ARG A 209 10.65 15.29 12.90
C ARG A 209 9.98 14.43 13.98
N ARG A 210 10.43 14.55 15.23
CA ARG A 210 10.04 13.66 16.36
C ARG A 210 8.54 13.55 16.68
N MET A 211 7.68 14.46 16.17
CA MET A 211 6.26 14.51 16.53
C MET A 211 5.32 13.64 15.66
N GLN A 212 5.76 13.10 14.52
CA GLN A 212 4.96 12.14 13.73
C GLN A 212 5.44 10.68 13.88
N LYS A 213 6.43 10.45 14.78
CA LYS A 213 7.35 9.28 14.87
C LYS A 213 6.71 7.89 14.91
N LEU A 214 5.42 7.80 15.23
CA LEU A 214 4.75 6.53 15.51
C LEU A 214 3.83 6.08 14.34
N GLY A 215 3.31 7.02 13.52
CA GLY A 215 2.60 6.70 12.25
C GLY A 215 3.55 6.14 11.20
N LEU A 216 4.65 6.86 10.98
CA LEU A 216 5.91 6.47 11.61
C LEU A 216 6.29 4.97 11.54
N SER A 217 6.80 4.44 12.65
CA SER A 217 7.22 3.05 12.83
C SER A 217 6.38 1.93 12.15
N LEU A 218 5.07 2.11 11.95
CA LEU A 218 4.18 1.06 11.42
C LEU A 218 4.33 0.82 9.91
N SER A 219 4.43 1.86 9.08
CA SER A 219 4.68 1.66 7.63
C SER A 219 6.13 1.26 7.34
N LEU A 220 7.06 1.62 8.24
CA LEU A 220 8.44 1.13 8.19
C LEU A 220 8.49 -0.36 8.53
N CYS A 221 7.78 -0.81 9.56
CA CYS A 221 7.63 -2.24 9.89
C CYS A 221 7.05 -3.05 8.72
N LEU A 222 5.99 -2.55 8.07
CA LEU A 222 5.46 -3.18 6.85
C LEU A 222 6.51 -3.29 5.75
N THR A 223 7.14 -2.18 5.34
CA THR A 223 8.12 -2.24 4.24
C THR A 223 9.35 -3.08 4.60
N ILE A 224 9.68 -3.27 5.89
CA ILE A 224 10.65 -4.28 6.33
C ILE A 224 10.14 -5.70 6.05
N LEU A 225 8.95 -6.04 6.56
CA LEU A 225 8.40 -7.39 6.43
C LEU A 225 8.14 -7.78 4.97
N MET A 226 7.56 -6.90 4.16
CA MET A 226 7.31 -7.16 2.73
C MET A 226 8.63 -7.46 1.98
N SER A 227 9.69 -6.66 2.17
CA SER A 227 10.96 -6.95 1.51
C SER A 227 11.63 -8.23 2.01
N ILE A 228 11.49 -8.60 3.29
CA ILE A 228 12.01 -9.88 3.80
C ILE A 228 11.33 -11.05 3.09
N VAL A 229 10.00 -11.04 2.99
CA VAL A 229 9.25 -12.10 2.31
C VAL A 229 9.56 -12.13 0.81
N THR A 230 9.71 -10.96 0.16
CA THR A 230 10.20 -10.84 -1.22
C THR A 230 11.60 -11.45 -1.37
N ILE A 231 12.57 -11.19 -0.48
CA ILE A 231 13.90 -11.83 -0.52
C ILE A 231 13.80 -13.36 -0.41
N ILE A 232 12.95 -13.89 0.49
CA ILE A 232 12.73 -15.34 0.63
C ILE A 232 12.13 -15.95 -0.64
N ARG A 233 11.18 -15.27 -1.30
CA ARG A 233 10.64 -15.65 -2.61
C ARG A 233 11.78 -15.83 -3.64
N GLY A 234 12.66 -14.84 -3.75
CA GLY A 234 13.78 -14.85 -4.70
C GLY A 234 14.84 -15.92 -4.39
N ALA A 235 15.20 -16.09 -3.11
CA ALA A 235 16.26 -17.02 -2.69
C ALA A 235 15.95 -18.49 -2.99
N GLY A 236 14.68 -18.88 -3.00
CA GLY A 236 14.26 -20.26 -3.25
C GLY A 236 13.75 -20.55 -4.65
N VAL A 237 13.87 -19.63 -5.61
CA VAL A 237 13.29 -19.76 -6.97
C VAL A 237 13.87 -20.92 -7.80
N TYR A 238 15.06 -21.40 -7.45
CA TYR A 238 15.67 -22.59 -8.06
C TYR A 238 15.63 -23.79 -7.10
N TYR A 239 15.21 -24.94 -7.62
CA TYR A 239 15.29 -26.23 -6.92
C TYR A 239 15.53 -27.36 -7.93
N LYS A 240 16.49 -28.26 -7.64
CA LYS A 240 16.94 -29.34 -8.55
C LYS A 240 17.28 -28.84 -9.98
N GLY A 241 17.86 -27.63 -10.12
CA GLY A 241 18.21 -27.04 -11.41
C GLY A 241 17.04 -26.49 -12.24
N LEU A 242 15.81 -26.54 -11.71
CA LEU A 242 14.58 -26.06 -12.34
C LEU A 242 14.02 -24.86 -11.58
N VAL A 243 13.16 -24.08 -12.23
CA VAL A 243 12.43 -22.96 -11.61
C VAL A 243 11.23 -23.51 -10.82
N ASP A 244 11.22 -23.32 -9.49
CA ASP A 244 10.17 -23.80 -8.60
C ASP A 244 8.99 -22.81 -8.55
N THR A 245 8.04 -23.00 -9.47
CA THR A 245 6.80 -22.20 -9.55
C THR A 245 5.92 -22.36 -8.30
N ASN A 246 6.02 -23.49 -7.58
CA ASN A 246 5.24 -23.74 -6.38
C ASN A 246 5.76 -22.87 -5.22
N TRP A 247 7.09 -22.82 -5.05
CA TRP A 247 7.73 -21.89 -4.11
C TRP A 247 7.37 -20.44 -4.42
N GLU A 248 7.50 -20.02 -5.68
CA GLU A 248 7.20 -18.64 -6.08
C GLU A 248 5.75 -18.26 -5.76
N THR A 249 4.79 -19.09 -6.19
CA THR A 249 3.35 -18.87 -5.97
C THR A 249 3.02 -18.84 -4.48
N TYR A 250 3.55 -19.78 -3.70
CA TYR A 250 3.34 -19.83 -2.26
C TYR A 250 3.77 -18.53 -1.59
N TRP A 251 4.99 -18.06 -1.83
CA TRP A 251 5.48 -16.84 -1.19
C TRP A 251 4.80 -15.56 -1.68
N VAL A 252 4.29 -15.52 -2.91
CA VAL A 252 3.52 -14.37 -3.39
C VAL A 252 2.12 -14.30 -2.74
N ILE A 253 1.49 -15.45 -2.43
CA ILE A 253 0.27 -15.52 -1.60
C ILE A 253 0.57 -15.01 -0.19
N ILE A 254 1.59 -15.55 0.47
CA ILE A 254 2.00 -15.17 1.83
C ILE A 254 2.33 -13.65 1.91
N CYS A 255 3.01 -13.10 0.89
CA CYS A 255 3.23 -11.64 0.76
C CYS A 255 1.92 -10.85 0.76
N ALA A 256 0.93 -11.26 -0.04
CA ALA A 256 -0.35 -10.56 -0.15
C ALA A 256 -1.14 -10.60 1.16
N GLU A 257 -1.19 -11.76 1.83
CA GLU A 257 -1.88 -11.96 3.11
C GLU A 257 -1.24 -11.14 4.24
N ILE A 258 0.09 -11.22 4.40
CA ILE A 258 0.84 -10.42 5.38
C ILE A 258 0.67 -8.93 5.08
N GLY A 259 0.73 -8.53 3.80
CA GLY A 259 0.51 -7.16 3.36
C GLY A 259 -0.86 -6.61 3.77
N ILE A 260 -1.94 -7.38 3.54
CA ILE A 260 -3.31 -7.00 3.92
C ILE A 260 -3.47 -6.95 5.44
N CYS A 261 -2.93 -7.93 6.18
CA CYS A 261 -2.95 -7.94 7.65
C CYS A 261 -2.28 -6.69 8.24
N LEU A 262 -1.08 -6.35 7.75
CA LEU A 262 -0.32 -5.19 8.22
C LEU A 262 -0.95 -3.86 7.77
N ALA A 263 -1.51 -3.79 6.56
CA ALA A 263 -2.30 -2.66 6.11
C ALA A 263 -3.51 -2.44 7.03
N ALA A 264 -4.25 -3.49 7.38
CA ALA A 264 -5.34 -3.42 8.34
C ALA A 264 -4.84 -2.98 9.74
N ALA A 265 -3.73 -3.53 10.22
CA ALA A 265 -3.11 -3.17 11.50
C ALA A 265 -2.83 -1.67 11.64
N THR A 266 -2.46 -0.98 10.56
CA THR A 266 -2.17 0.47 10.57
C THR A 266 -3.39 1.34 10.91
N CYS A 267 -4.62 0.83 10.83
CA CYS A 267 -5.83 1.60 11.13
C CYS A 267 -6.22 1.66 12.60
N PHE A 268 -6.08 0.57 13.34
CA PHE A 268 -6.35 0.55 14.79
C PHE A 268 -5.56 1.64 15.50
N ARG A 269 -4.34 1.88 15.01
CA ARG A 269 -3.45 2.95 15.40
C ARG A 269 -4.08 4.36 15.25
N SER A 270 -4.59 4.70 14.08
CA SER A 270 -5.24 6.01 13.83
C SER A 270 -6.48 6.20 14.71
N PHE A 271 -7.22 5.11 14.97
CA PHE A 271 -8.32 5.09 15.93
C PHE A 271 -7.87 5.37 17.39
N PHE A 272 -6.79 4.74 17.87
CA PHE A 272 -6.29 4.99 19.23
C PHE A 272 -5.80 6.41 19.45
N ILE A 273 -5.24 7.08 18.42
CA ILE A 273 -4.80 8.48 18.50
C ILE A 273 -6.01 9.41 18.59
N ALA A 274 -6.97 9.27 17.68
CA ALA A 274 -8.20 10.06 17.70
C ALA A 274 -8.94 9.93 19.04
N ARG A 275 -8.94 8.73 19.65
CA ARG A 275 -9.52 8.50 20.98
C ARG A 275 -8.73 9.18 22.11
N LYS A 276 -7.40 9.28 22.01
CA LYS A 276 -6.56 10.03 22.97
C LYS A 276 -6.79 11.53 22.87
N GLU A 277 -6.83 12.09 21.66
CA GLU A 277 -7.11 13.51 21.43
C GLU A 277 -8.51 13.90 21.92
N TYR A 278 -9.53 13.11 21.58
CA TYR A 278 -10.89 13.31 22.08
C TYR A 278 -10.96 13.28 23.62
N ARG A 279 -10.25 12.33 24.26
CA ARG A 279 -10.17 12.27 25.73
C ARG A 279 -9.44 13.48 26.33
N ALA A 280 -8.36 13.96 25.71
CA ALA A 280 -7.64 15.15 26.18
C ALA A 280 -8.54 16.39 26.12
N ILE A 281 -9.25 16.58 25.01
CA ILE A 281 -10.23 17.67 24.83
C ILE A 281 -11.35 17.56 25.87
N SER A 282 -11.91 16.37 26.13
CA SER A 282 -12.98 16.20 27.12
C SER A 282 -12.52 16.52 28.55
N VAL A 283 -11.29 16.14 28.92
CA VAL A 283 -10.72 16.45 30.24
C VAL A 283 -10.48 17.95 30.39
N GLN A 284 -9.91 18.62 29.38
CA GLN A 284 -9.66 20.06 29.41
C GLN A 284 -10.95 20.89 29.37
N LYS A 285 -12.00 20.39 28.69
CA LYS A 285 -13.33 21.02 28.71
C LYS A 285 -13.99 20.89 30.08
N HIS A 286 -13.90 19.72 30.72
CA HIS A 286 -14.43 19.52 32.07
C HIS A 286 -13.66 20.32 33.15
N SER A 287 -12.33 20.47 33.01
CA SER A 287 -11.59 21.34 33.93
C SER A 287 -11.97 22.81 33.74
N ARG A 288 -12.12 23.32 32.50
CA ARG A 288 -12.53 24.71 32.25
C ARG A 288 -13.86 25.07 32.93
N TYR A 289 -14.90 24.25 32.76
CA TYR A 289 -16.17 24.48 33.45
C TYR A 289 -16.02 24.49 34.99
N ARG A 290 -15.25 23.54 35.54
CA ARG A 290 -14.96 23.48 36.99
C ARG A 290 -14.22 24.73 37.51
N TRP A 291 -13.43 25.40 36.68
CA TRP A 291 -12.81 26.68 37.03
C TRP A 291 -13.81 27.84 36.93
N GLU A 292 -14.62 27.89 35.87
CA GLU A 292 -15.66 28.93 35.70
C GLU A 292 -16.67 28.91 36.88
N ASP A 293 -17.19 27.73 37.25
CA ASP A 293 -18.06 27.57 38.44
C ASP A 293 -17.38 28.05 39.74
N ARG A 294 -16.06 27.84 39.86
CA ARG A 294 -15.28 28.29 41.03
C ARG A 294 -15.13 29.81 41.09
N TRP A 295 -15.03 30.50 39.95
CA TRP A 295 -15.02 31.97 39.92
C TRP A 295 -16.38 32.57 40.27
N TYR A 296 -17.49 31.95 39.87
CA TYR A 296 -18.83 32.41 40.26
C TYR A 296 -19.11 32.26 41.76
N CYS A 297 -18.60 31.22 42.43
CA CYS A 297 -18.71 31.09 43.89
C CYS A 297 -17.79 32.05 44.66
N MET A 298 -16.63 32.43 44.11
CA MET A 298 -15.64 33.27 44.83
C MET A 298 -15.91 34.79 44.74
N GLY A 299 -16.98 35.19 44.05
CA GLY A 299 -17.47 36.57 44.00
C GLY A 299 -18.76 36.85 44.79
N SER A 300 -19.40 35.84 45.39
CA SER A 300 -20.76 35.98 45.94
C SER A 300 -20.87 36.44 47.39
N ASP A 301 -19.77 36.50 48.15
CA ASP A 301 -19.78 36.84 49.59
C ASP A 301 -19.78 38.35 49.90
N LEU A 302 -19.72 39.23 48.89
CA LEU A 302 -19.53 40.67 49.09
C LEU A 302 -20.68 41.58 48.63
N PHE A 303 -21.83 41.05 48.17
CA PHE A 303 -22.97 41.90 47.79
C PHE A 303 -24.36 41.35 48.14
N LYS A 304 -24.57 41.03 49.43
CA LYS A 304 -25.87 40.62 49.98
C LYS A 304 -26.80 41.83 50.21
N ARG A 305 -27.22 42.53 49.15
CA ARG A 305 -28.27 43.56 49.23
C ARG A 305 -29.61 43.01 48.72
N ARG A 306 -30.57 42.88 49.62
CA ARG A 306 -31.93 42.39 49.34
C ARG A 306 -32.71 43.51 48.62
N VAL A 307 -32.93 43.36 47.31
CA VAL A 307 -33.83 44.26 46.55
C VAL A 307 -35.21 43.60 46.49
N VAL A 308 -36.22 44.39 46.87
CA VAL A 308 -37.64 44.03 46.83
C VAL A 308 -38.12 44.04 45.38
N ALA A 309 -39.04 43.14 45.03
CA ALA A 309 -39.68 43.10 43.72
C ALA A 309 -40.92 43.99 43.70
N ASP A 310 -41.19 44.68 42.59
CA ASP A 310 -42.54 45.09 42.16
C ASP A 310 -42.59 45.42 40.65
N GLU A 311 -43.72 45.06 40.03
CA GLU A 311 -44.36 45.49 38.75
C GLU A 311 -43.53 45.58 37.41
N ILE A 312 -43.81 44.82 36.33
CA ILE A 312 -44.96 44.79 35.37
C ILE A 312 -44.91 45.98 34.37
N PRO A 313 -45.07 45.83 33.01
CA PRO A 313 -46.11 45.02 32.31
C PRO A 313 -45.73 44.22 31.03
N ARG A 314 -46.74 43.54 30.46
CA ARG A 314 -46.76 42.82 29.17
C ARG A 314 -47.37 43.68 28.03
N SER A 315 -47.42 43.12 26.80
CA SER A 315 -47.98 43.64 25.51
C SER A 315 -46.98 44.53 24.71
N LEU A 316 -46.91 44.55 23.37
CA LEU A 316 -47.68 44.00 22.23
C LEU A 316 -46.75 43.13 21.32
N SER A 317 -47.16 41.99 20.72
CA SER A 317 -47.97 41.76 19.49
C SER A 317 -47.30 42.08 18.13
N ARG A 318 -47.24 41.04 17.25
CA ARG A 318 -47.10 41.01 15.75
C ARG A 318 -45.74 41.46 15.17
N GLN A 319 -45.03 40.69 14.32
CA GLN A 319 -45.35 40.02 13.03
C GLN A 319 -45.09 40.93 11.80
N ALA A 320 -44.45 40.34 10.78
CA ALA A 320 -44.27 40.80 9.38
C ALA A 320 -43.02 41.64 8.99
N THR A 321 -42.06 40.96 8.37
CA THR A 321 -41.54 41.19 7.01
C THR A 321 -41.53 42.62 6.41
N ARG A 322 -40.34 43.20 6.12
CA ARG A 322 -39.82 43.56 4.76
C ARG A 322 -38.50 44.37 4.79
N LEU A 323 -37.81 44.31 3.64
CA LEU A 323 -36.65 45.07 3.10
C LEU A 323 -36.67 46.63 3.27
N PRO A 324 -35.60 47.41 2.93
CA PRO A 324 -34.49 47.09 1.99
C PRO A 324 -33.04 47.53 2.35
N GLN A 325 -32.15 47.09 1.44
CA GLN A 325 -30.76 47.53 1.18
C GLN A 325 -30.48 49.04 1.29
N LEU A 326 -29.30 49.41 1.79
CA LEU A 326 -28.72 50.75 1.61
C LEU A 326 -27.47 50.71 0.71
N LYS A 327 -27.42 51.62 -0.25
CA LYS A 327 -26.41 51.70 -1.33
C LYS A 327 -25.57 52.96 -1.11
N VAL A 328 -24.25 52.83 -0.93
CA VAL A 328 -23.32 53.97 -0.87
C VAL A 328 -22.46 53.96 -2.12
N LYS A 329 -22.31 55.13 -2.75
CA LYS A 329 -21.63 55.32 -4.03
C LYS A 329 -20.45 56.27 -3.88
N THR A 330 -19.36 55.87 -4.52
CA THR A 330 -18.03 56.48 -4.74
C THR A 330 -17.97 58.00 -4.94
N THR A 331 -16.85 58.61 -4.50
CA THR A 331 -16.21 59.75 -5.17
C THR A 331 -14.70 59.47 -5.34
N THR A 332 -14.11 60.00 -6.42
CA THR A 332 -12.83 59.57 -7.03
C THR A 332 -11.73 60.62 -6.87
N SER A 333 -10.46 60.22 -6.79
CA SER A 333 -9.33 61.01 -7.30
C SER A 333 -8.13 60.15 -7.77
N GLN A 334 -7.50 60.61 -8.86
CA GLN A 334 -6.33 60.10 -9.61
C GLN A 334 -5.84 61.31 -10.46
N PRO A 335 -4.75 61.30 -11.25
CA PRO A 335 -3.53 60.47 -11.25
C PRO A 335 -2.20 61.29 -11.39
N THR A 336 -1.06 60.70 -11.04
CA THR A 336 0.32 60.90 -11.61
C THR A 336 1.23 59.80 -11.04
N GLY A 337 2.36 59.37 -11.61
CA GLY A 337 2.99 59.71 -12.88
C GLY A 337 4.53 59.51 -12.86
N ILE A 338 5.02 58.34 -13.29
CA ILE A 338 6.39 58.06 -13.82
C ILE A 338 7.63 58.38 -12.94
N THR A 339 8.45 57.37 -12.58
CA THR A 339 9.91 57.33 -12.91
C THR A 339 10.69 56.05 -12.48
N ALA A 340 11.57 55.62 -13.39
CA ALA A 340 12.94 55.08 -13.25
C ALA A 340 13.32 53.87 -12.35
N LEU A 341 13.99 52.91 -13.01
CA LEU A 341 14.96 51.93 -12.49
C LEU A 341 16.25 52.60 -11.96
N PRO A 342 17.07 51.88 -11.17
CA PRO A 342 18.35 51.40 -11.74
C PRO A 342 18.71 49.93 -11.43
N ARG A 343 19.75 49.44 -12.13
CA ARG A 343 20.26 48.05 -12.18
C ARG A 343 21.36 47.76 -11.11
N LEU A 344 21.85 46.51 -11.17
CA LEU A 344 23.20 45.98 -10.84
C LEU A 344 23.32 45.19 -9.51
N PRO A 345 24.25 44.21 -9.41
CA PRO A 345 24.82 43.35 -10.46
C PRO A 345 24.84 41.84 -10.14
N SER A 346 24.94 41.02 -11.18
CA SER A 346 25.42 39.64 -11.12
C SER A 346 26.93 39.56 -11.37
N PRO A 347 27.68 38.64 -10.75
CA PRO A 347 28.95 38.17 -11.27
C PRO A 347 28.78 36.82 -11.99
N HIS A 348 29.33 36.72 -13.20
CA HIS A 348 29.64 35.44 -13.85
C HIS A 348 30.83 34.78 -13.15
N PHE A 349 30.84 33.43 -13.10
CA PHE A 349 32.06 32.66 -13.30
C PHE A 349 31.73 31.25 -13.83
N SER A 350 32.43 30.88 -14.90
CA SER A 350 32.54 29.54 -15.51
C SER A 350 34.02 29.37 -15.90
N PRO A 351 34.42 28.24 -16.51
CA PRO A 351 34.28 26.84 -16.09
C PRO A 351 35.63 26.26 -15.65
N ILE A 352 35.69 25.03 -15.13
CA ILE A 352 36.95 24.26 -15.05
C ILE A 352 36.74 22.88 -15.69
N SER A 353 37.69 22.50 -16.53
CA SER A 353 37.78 21.22 -17.23
C SER A 353 38.90 20.37 -16.64
N GLU A 354 38.63 19.11 -16.34
CA GLU A 354 39.56 17.98 -16.15
C GLU A 354 38.64 16.74 -16.22
N LEU A 355 38.77 15.75 -17.10
CA LEU A 355 39.89 15.16 -17.83
C LEU A 355 40.99 14.56 -16.94
N MET A 356 40.67 13.42 -16.34
CA MET A 356 41.68 12.39 -16.07
C MET A 356 41.24 11.03 -16.62
N THR A 357 42.25 10.28 -17.02
CA THR A 357 42.20 9.01 -17.77
C THR A 357 41.96 7.78 -16.90
N SER A 358 41.41 6.74 -17.54
CA SER A 358 41.75 5.28 -17.47
C SER A 358 43.08 4.88 -16.79
N PRO A 359 43.35 3.57 -16.48
CA PRO A 359 42.62 2.35 -16.88
C PRO A 359 42.57 1.20 -15.81
N GLN A 360 42.13 -0.01 -16.21
CA GLN A 360 42.31 -1.31 -15.53
C GLN A 360 41.57 -1.49 -14.17
N SER A 361 41.12 -2.66 -13.70
CA SER A 361 40.88 -4.03 -14.21
C SER A 361 39.87 -4.71 -13.22
N SER A 362 39.35 -5.93 -13.36
CA SER A 362 39.76 -7.09 -14.16
C SER A 362 38.57 -7.97 -14.60
N VAL A 363 38.82 -8.82 -15.60
CA VAL A 363 38.19 -10.11 -15.90
C VAL A 363 38.15 -11.02 -14.66
N PHE A 364 37.03 -11.72 -14.42
CA PHE A 364 37.02 -13.01 -13.71
C PHE A 364 36.09 -13.99 -14.45
N ILE A 365 36.62 -15.19 -14.66
CA ILE A 365 36.00 -16.38 -15.27
C ILE A 365 35.94 -17.46 -14.16
N LEU A 366 35.28 -18.60 -14.44
CA LEU A 366 35.12 -19.79 -13.61
C LEU A 366 34.01 -19.66 -12.53
N ASP A 367 33.11 -20.63 -12.35
CA ASP A 367 32.83 -21.89 -13.08
C ASP A 367 31.30 -22.13 -13.19
#